data_AF-A0A7M3Z392-F1
#
_entry.id   AF-A0A7M3Z392-F1
#
_cell.length_a   1.000
_cell.length_b   1.000
_cell.length_c   1.000
_cell.angle_alpha   90.00
_cell.angle_beta   90.00
_cell.angle_gamma   90.00
#
_symmetry.space_group_name_H-M   'P 1'
#
loop_
_entity.id
_entity.type
_entity.pdbx_description
1 polymer ?
#
loop_
_entity_poly.entity_id
_entity_poly.type
_entity_poly.pdbx_seq_one_letter_code
_entity_poly.pdbx_strand_id
1 'polypeptide(L)'
;EHGDQLVVFEMHACLSEDEVMGRPHDLVQTAGRVHAALVDHATPNTERRWNERLKSIEDQLKTTTLWRAPHTRHIVGLPATHFSLDGVVAVDDELMLVPRPRPLVDHLMAEHERLPGVSVIAMVEQRLSMVEGFASSESREAFYRAWGEVVPASWTSSTSLSTANGGVWIWRYEAMLLMLAEARAYGLKKQAKQCDRWLFDVSRIQARLGELRTVHAVRRGGVLAALAAGIIGSGPVQIPFVLASMGVALAAHLVHQRRMPPPF
;
A
#
# COMPACT_ATOMS: atom_id res chain seq x y z
N GLU A 1 8.72 -8.61 35.10
CA GLU A 1 8.00 -7.48 35.70
C GLU A 1 7.69 -6.46 34.62
N HIS A 2 6.61 -6.63 33.86
CA HIS A 2 6.10 -5.59 32.96
C HIS A 2 4.61 -5.47 33.27
N GLY A 3 4.28 -4.65 34.26
CA GLY A 3 2.89 -4.30 34.55
C GLY A 3 2.30 -3.56 33.36
N ASP A 4 0.98 -3.69 33.18
CA ASP A 4 0.26 -2.95 32.15
C ASP A 4 0.52 -1.45 32.32
N GLN A 5 1.04 -0.81 31.28
CA GLN A 5 1.27 0.64 31.27
C GLN A 5 0.02 1.33 30.73
N LEU A 6 -0.62 2.13 31.57
CA LEU A 6 -1.74 2.98 31.18
C LEU A 6 -1.20 4.36 30.80
N VAL A 7 -1.49 4.82 29.59
CA VAL A 7 -1.24 6.21 29.19
C VAL A 7 -2.55 6.97 29.26
N VAL A 8 -2.59 8.02 30.09
CA VAL A 8 -3.74 8.91 30.27
C VAL A 8 -3.42 10.24 29.64
N PHE A 9 -4.32 10.74 28.80
CA PHE A 9 -4.21 12.03 28.13
C PHE A 9 -5.40 12.91 28.52
N GLU A 10 -5.25 14.22 28.36
CA GLU A 10 -6.38 15.15 28.50
C GLU A 10 -7.46 14.80 27.48
N MET A 11 -8.72 14.84 27.91
CA MET A 11 -9.85 14.48 27.07
C MET A 11 -10.16 15.64 26.12
N HIS A 12 -9.62 15.56 24.90
CA HIS A 12 -10.03 16.44 23.81
C HIS A 12 -11.25 15.85 23.09
N ALA A 13 -12.17 16.72 22.66
CA ALA A 13 -13.27 16.30 21.81
C ALA A 13 -12.72 15.88 20.43
N CYS A 14 -13.10 14.69 19.96
CA CYS A 14 -12.81 14.29 18.60
C CYS A 14 -13.55 15.21 17.61
N LEU A 15 -12.88 15.56 16.53
CA LEU A 15 -13.48 16.27 15.42
C LEU A 15 -14.55 15.41 14.74
N SER A 16 -15.55 16.06 14.16
CA SER A 16 -16.53 15.38 13.32
C SER A 16 -15.87 14.86 12.03
N GLU A 17 -16.51 13.89 11.38
CA GLU A 17 -16.02 13.38 10.09
C GLU A 17 -15.83 14.52 9.08
N ASP A 18 -16.80 15.42 8.92
CA ASP A 18 -16.73 16.54 7.99
C ASP A 18 -15.52 17.46 8.24
N GLU A 19 -15.19 17.74 9.49
CA GLU A 19 -14.02 18.55 9.87
C GLU A 19 -12.70 17.86 9.51
N VAL A 20 -12.60 16.55 9.74
CA VAL A 20 -11.44 15.74 9.34
C VAL A 20 -11.32 15.65 7.82
N MET A 21 -12.44 15.43 7.14
CA MET A 21 -12.53 15.34 5.67
C MET A 21 -12.15 16.66 4.98
N GLY A 22 -12.38 17.80 5.63
CA GLY A 22 -11.98 19.11 5.11
C GLY A 22 -10.46 19.34 5.11
N ARG A 23 -9.69 18.51 5.81
CA ARG A 23 -8.24 18.69 6.03
C ARG A 23 -7.42 17.41 5.73
N PRO A 24 -7.58 16.77 4.56
CA PRO A 24 -6.97 15.45 4.29
C PRO A 24 -5.44 15.50 4.21
N HIS A 25 -4.85 16.63 3.79
CA HIS A 25 -3.40 16.83 3.75
C HIS A 25 -2.81 17.00 5.16
N ASP A 26 -3.44 17.81 6.01
CA ASP A 26 -3.00 17.99 7.41
C ASP A 26 -3.08 16.67 8.17
N LEU A 27 -4.14 15.89 7.92
CA LEU A 27 -4.34 14.57 8.52
C LEU A 27 -3.19 13.62 8.16
N VAL A 28 -2.85 13.52 6.87
CA VAL A 28 -1.84 12.58 6.40
C VAL A 28 -0.41 13.01 6.75
N GLN A 29 -0.14 14.32 6.80
CA GLN A 29 1.11 14.85 7.32
C GLN A 29 1.24 14.58 8.82
N THR A 30 0.16 14.70 9.58
CA THR A 30 0.15 14.37 11.02
C THR A 30 0.43 12.88 11.24
N ALA A 31 -0.24 12.00 10.50
CA ALA A 31 0.08 10.56 10.53
C ALA A 31 1.53 10.28 10.12
N GLY A 32 2.03 10.99 9.10
CA GLY A 32 3.41 10.89 8.64
C GLY A 32 4.43 11.35 9.67
N ARG A 33 4.17 12.42 10.43
CA ARG A 33 5.02 12.86 11.55
C ARG A 33 5.13 11.80 12.63
N VAL A 34 4.02 11.13 12.97
CA VAL A 34 4.08 10.00 13.92
C VAL A 34 4.87 8.84 13.32
N HIS A 35 4.64 8.48 12.05
CA HIS A 35 5.43 7.44 11.39
C HIS A 35 6.94 7.76 11.38
N ALA A 36 7.32 9.02 11.14
CA ALA A 36 8.69 9.48 11.15
C ALA A 36 9.32 9.35 12.55
N ALA A 37 8.58 9.70 13.61
CA ALA A 37 9.02 9.52 14.99
C ALA A 37 9.22 8.04 15.39
N LEU A 38 8.56 7.11 14.69
CA LEU A 38 8.64 5.68 14.97
C LEU A 38 9.73 4.94 14.15
N VAL A 39 10.48 5.63 13.29
CA VAL A 39 11.47 5.03 12.40
C VAL A 39 12.56 4.27 13.17
N ASP A 40 13.03 4.81 14.28
CA ASP A 40 14.09 4.18 15.10
C ASP A 40 13.62 2.90 15.80
N HIS A 41 12.30 2.68 15.84
CA HIS A 41 11.69 1.47 16.37
C HIS A 41 11.22 0.51 15.27
N ALA A 42 11.54 0.79 13.99
CA ALA A 42 11.10 -0.02 12.88
C ALA A 42 11.78 -1.40 12.87
N THR A 43 11.04 -2.43 12.44
CA THR A 43 11.62 -3.73 12.10
C THR A 43 11.95 -3.79 10.62
N PRO A 44 12.95 -4.59 10.21
CA PRO A 44 13.21 -4.85 8.80
C PRO A 44 11.97 -5.31 8.05
N ASN A 45 12.05 -5.29 6.72
CA ASN A 45 11.00 -5.80 5.85
C ASN A 45 10.65 -7.27 6.22
N THR A 46 9.39 -7.51 6.57
CA THR A 46 8.85 -8.84 6.90
C THR A 46 7.74 -9.25 5.93
N GLU A 47 7.96 -9.06 4.62
CA GLU A 47 7.01 -9.37 3.55
C GLU A 47 6.29 -10.72 3.70
N ARG A 48 7.03 -11.77 4.07
CA ARG A 48 6.43 -13.11 4.27
C ARG A 48 5.28 -13.06 5.27
N ARG A 49 5.47 -12.39 6.41
CA ARG A 49 4.47 -12.28 7.47
C ARG A 49 3.29 -11.42 7.05
N TRP A 50 3.54 -10.34 6.31
CA TRP A 50 2.47 -9.49 5.78
C TRP A 50 1.60 -10.26 4.76
N ASN A 51 2.23 -11.04 3.88
CA ASN A 51 1.54 -11.90 2.93
C ASN A 51 0.77 -13.05 3.61
N GLU A 52 1.29 -13.63 4.70
CA GLU A 52 0.60 -14.63 5.54
C GLU A 52 -0.60 -14.05 6.27
N ARG A 53 -0.45 -12.84 6.81
CA ARG A 53 -1.55 -12.07 7.40
C ARG A 53 -2.66 -11.81 6.38
N LEU A 54 -2.31 -11.34 5.18
CA LEU A 54 -3.28 -11.11 4.12
C LEU A 54 -4.00 -12.41 3.73
N LYS A 55 -3.26 -13.52 3.65
CA LYS A 55 -3.84 -14.86 3.44
C LYS A 55 -4.86 -15.23 4.51
N SER A 56 -4.54 -14.99 5.79
CA SER A 56 -5.46 -15.29 6.91
C SER A 56 -6.78 -14.52 6.75
N ILE A 57 -6.71 -13.23 6.41
CA ILE A 57 -7.90 -12.40 6.19
C ILE A 57 -8.72 -12.92 4.99
N GLU A 58 -8.07 -13.20 3.85
CA GLU A 58 -8.70 -13.75 2.65
C GLU A 58 -9.41 -15.10 2.92
N ASP A 59 -8.73 -16.03 3.61
CA ASP A 59 -9.23 -17.37 3.92
C ASP A 59 -10.48 -17.29 4.82
N GLN A 60 -10.46 -16.41 5.83
CA GLN A 60 -11.61 -16.21 6.73
C GLN A 60 -12.80 -15.55 6.02
N LEU A 61 -12.54 -14.57 5.15
CA LEU A 61 -13.58 -13.88 4.37
C LEU A 61 -14.09 -14.68 3.17
N LYS A 62 -13.38 -15.76 2.80
CA LYS A 62 -13.62 -16.59 1.61
C LYS A 62 -13.67 -15.75 0.33
N THR A 63 -12.73 -14.83 0.17
CA THR A 63 -12.65 -14.01 -1.03
C THR A 63 -12.22 -14.82 -2.24
N THR A 64 -12.70 -14.44 -3.42
CA THR A 64 -12.30 -15.06 -4.69
C THR A 64 -11.03 -14.44 -5.27
N THR A 65 -10.53 -13.37 -4.64
CA THR A 65 -9.30 -12.68 -4.99
C THR A 65 -8.17 -13.11 -4.06
N LEU A 66 -6.96 -13.17 -4.61
CA LEU A 66 -5.73 -13.47 -3.87
C LEU A 66 -4.65 -12.54 -4.37
N TRP A 67 -4.07 -11.70 -3.50
CA TRP A 67 -2.99 -10.79 -3.88
C TRP A 67 -1.73 -11.03 -3.05
N ARG A 68 -0.61 -11.31 -3.69
CA ARG A 68 0.72 -11.25 -3.07
C ARG A 68 1.60 -10.23 -3.78
N ALA A 69 2.35 -9.47 -3.01
CA ALA A 69 3.24 -8.44 -3.53
C ALA A 69 4.66 -8.62 -3.00
N PRO A 70 5.68 -8.45 -3.86
CA PRO A 70 7.04 -8.24 -3.40
C PRO A 70 7.18 -6.80 -2.92
N HIS A 71 7.88 -6.56 -1.82
CA HIS A 71 8.15 -5.25 -1.24
C HIS A 71 9.64 -4.93 -1.30
N THR A 72 9.96 -3.65 -1.42
CA THR A 72 11.36 -3.22 -1.36
C THR A 72 11.87 -3.31 0.08
N ARG A 73 13.19 -3.45 0.27
CA ARG A 73 13.82 -3.41 1.61
C ARG A 73 13.53 -2.13 2.41
N HIS A 74 13.08 -1.07 1.73
CA HIS A 74 12.77 0.23 2.33
C HIS A 74 11.37 0.26 2.94
N ILE A 75 10.51 -0.71 2.62
CA ILE A 75 9.25 -0.92 3.32
C ILE A 75 9.56 -1.67 4.61
N VAL A 76 9.36 -1.01 5.75
CA VAL A 76 9.72 -1.50 7.10
C VAL A 76 8.48 -1.57 7.99
N GLY A 77 8.48 -2.46 8.98
CA GLY A 77 7.35 -2.60 9.90
C GLY A 77 7.42 -1.60 11.05
N LEU A 78 6.37 -0.82 11.29
CA LEU A 78 6.31 0.16 12.38
C LEU A 78 5.54 -0.37 13.59
N PRO A 79 5.84 0.13 14.80
CA PRO A 79 4.94 -0.01 15.95
C PRO A 79 3.52 0.42 15.58
N ALA A 80 2.52 -0.39 15.96
CA ALA A 80 1.15 -0.14 15.57
C ALA A 80 0.53 0.99 16.40
N THR A 81 0.02 2.01 15.72
CA THR A 81 -0.67 3.16 16.34
C THR A 81 -2.20 3.10 16.20
N HIS A 82 -2.69 2.26 15.29
CA HIS A 82 -4.12 2.03 15.01
C HIS A 82 -4.94 3.32 14.79
N PHE A 83 -4.39 4.30 14.06
CA PHE A 83 -5.12 5.53 13.76
C PHE A 83 -6.46 5.26 13.07
N SER A 84 -7.49 6.03 13.42
CA SER A 84 -8.78 6.05 12.72
C SER A 84 -9.25 7.50 12.57
N LEU A 85 -10.19 7.73 11.65
CA LEU A 85 -10.80 9.05 11.46
C LEU A 85 -11.53 9.53 12.72
N ASP A 86 -12.10 8.60 13.50
CA ASP A 86 -12.80 8.88 14.76
C ASP A 86 -11.85 9.25 15.92
N GLY A 87 -10.54 9.15 15.70
CA GLY A 87 -9.48 9.42 16.68
C GLY A 87 -8.73 10.72 16.40
N VAL A 88 -9.29 11.65 15.63
CA VAL A 88 -8.65 12.92 15.29
C VAL A 88 -9.17 14.02 16.21
N VAL A 89 -8.26 14.80 16.79
CA VAL A 89 -8.59 15.95 17.64
C VAL A 89 -7.86 17.19 17.11
N ALA A 90 -8.35 18.38 17.47
CA ALA A 90 -7.64 19.64 17.24
C ALA A 90 -7.10 20.18 18.57
N VAL A 91 -5.82 20.50 18.61
CA VAL A 91 -5.15 21.18 19.74
C VAL A 91 -4.41 22.37 19.15
N ASP A 92 -4.77 23.58 19.59
CA ASP A 92 -4.20 24.83 19.06
C ASP A 92 -4.27 24.94 17.52
N ASP A 93 -5.40 24.52 16.93
CA ASP A 93 -5.68 24.44 15.49
C ASP A 93 -4.82 23.43 14.69
N GLU A 94 -3.95 22.69 15.37
CA GLU A 94 -3.22 21.56 14.80
C GLU A 94 -3.97 20.25 15.00
N LEU A 95 -4.00 19.42 13.94
CA LEU A 95 -4.53 18.06 14.05
C LEU A 95 -3.58 17.18 14.85
N MET A 96 -4.14 16.43 15.79
CA MET A 96 -3.45 15.41 16.56
C MET A 96 -4.20 14.08 16.42
N LEU A 97 -3.45 12.98 16.50
CA LEU A 97 -3.98 11.62 16.37
C LEU A 97 -3.97 10.93 17.72
N VAL A 98 -5.15 10.53 18.18
CA VAL A 98 -5.32 9.74 19.40
C VAL A 98 -5.12 8.26 19.05
N PRO A 99 -4.17 7.56 19.69
CA PRO A 99 -4.02 6.12 19.53
C PRO A 99 -5.32 5.39 19.85
N ARG A 100 -5.68 4.40 19.04
CA ARG A 100 -6.90 3.62 19.24
C ARG A 100 -6.57 2.18 19.63
N PRO A 101 -7.50 1.47 20.28
CA PRO A 101 -7.41 0.03 20.40
C PRO A 101 -7.33 -0.62 19.01
N ARG A 102 -6.68 -1.78 18.94
CA ARG A 102 -6.70 -2.61 17.74
C ARG A 102 -8.15 -2.92 17.32
N PRO A 103 -8.54 -2.71 16.06
CA PRO A 103 -9.90 -3.03 15.62
C PRO A 103 -10.25 -4.49 15.87
N LEU A 104 -11.48 -4.76 16.32
CA LEU A 104 -11.94 -6.11 16.65
C LEU A 104 -11.77 -7.07 15.47
N VAL A 105 -12.21 -6.66 14.28
CA VAL A 105 -12.10 -7.51 13.09
C VAL A 105 -10.65 -7.76 12.70
N ASP A 106 -9.75 -6.79 12.86
CA ASP A 106 -8.32 -7.03 12.64
C ASP A 106 -7.80 -8.09 13.63
N HIS A 107 -8.15 -7.96 14.92
CA HIS A 107 -7.77 -8.94 15.94
C HIS A 107 -8.27 -10.36 15.64
N LEU A 108 -9.49 -10.51 15.14
CA LEU A 108 -10.08 -11.81 14.81
C LEU A 108 -9.51 -12.40 13.50
N MET A 109 -9.21 -11.56 12.51
CA MET A 109 -8.88 -12.03 11.17
C MET A 109 -7.40 -12.40 10.99
N ALA A 110 -6.49 -11.89 11.81
CA ALA A 110 -5.07 -12.17 11.67
C ALA A 110 -4.25 -11.93 12.95
N GLU A 111 -3.05 -12.51 12.99
CA GLU A 111 -2.06 -12.21 14.03
C GLU A 111 -1.63 -10.74 13.99
N HIS A 112 -1.17 -10.25 15.15
CA HIS A 112 -0.65 -8.90 15.27
C HIS A 112 0.71 -8.79 14.60
N GLU A 113 0.84 -7.85 13.68
CA GLU A 113 2.08 -7.62 12.94
C GLU A 113 2.42 -6.14 12.88
N ARG A 114 3.72 -5.85 12.76
CA ARG A 114 4.19 -4.49 12.47
C ARG A 114 4.04 -4.24 10.98
N LEU A 115 3.04 -3.44 10.63
CA LEU A 115 2.74 -3.07 9.26
C LEU A 115 3.55 -1.84 8.86
N PRO A 116 3.83 -1.64 7.56
CA PRO A 116 4.49 -0.42 7.12
C PRO A 116 3.55 0.78 7.22
N GLY A 117 4.13 1.98 7.38
CA GLY A 117 3.34 3.22 7.50
C GLY A 117 2.36 3.43 6.34
N VAL A 118 2.74 3.03 5.11
CA VAL A 118 1.84 3.06 3.94
C VAL A 118 0.58 2.21 4.10
N SER A 119 0.59 1.17 4.95
CA SER A 119 -0.60 0.37 5.27
C SER A 119 -1.65 1.20 6.00
N VAL A 120 -1.23 1.93 7.04
CA VAL A 120 -2.11 2.84 7.79
C VAL A 120 -2.62 3.96 6.88
N ILE A 121 -1.75 4.55 6.05
CA ILE A 121 -2.14 5.61 5.11
C ILE A 121 -3.13 5.09 4.06
N ALA A 122 -2.94 3.89 3.53
CA ALA A 122 -3.88 3.28 2.60
C ALA A 122 -5.24 3.00 3.24
N MET A 123 -5.27 2.59 4.51
CA MET A 123 -6.52 2.43 5.25
C MET A 123 -7.27 3.75 5.42
N VAL A 124 -6.58 4.82 5.84
CA VAL A 124 -7.16 6.17 5.93
C VAL A 124 -7.69 6.59 4.56
N GLU A 125 -6.87 6.49 3.52
CA GLU A 125 -7.25 6.84 2.15
C GLU A 125 -8.49 6.06 1.66
N GLN A 126 -8.60 4.76 1.94
CA GLN A 126 -9.78 3.99 1.56
C GLN A 126 -11.03 4.45 2.30
N ARG A 127 -10.93 4.80 3.60
CA ARG A 127 -12.07 5.38 4.33
C ARG A 127 -12.49 6.72 3.73
N LEU A 128 -11.54 7.60 3.41
CA LEU A 128 -11.82 8.87 2.73
C LEU A 128 -12.49 8.64 1.35
N SER A 129 -11.97 7.68 0.57
CA SER A 129 -12.49 7.35 -0.76
C SER A 129 -13.94 6.84 -0.74
N MET A 130 -14.35 6.14 0.32
CA MET A 130 -15.70 5.58 0.46
C MET A 130 -16.79 6.62 0.69
N VAL A 131 -16.39 7.81 1.13
CA VAL A 131 -17.26 8.98 1.34
C VAL A 131 -16.98 10.09 0.33
N GLU A 132 -16.39 9.76 -0.82
CA GLU A 132 -16.07 10.71 -1.91
C GLU A 132 -15.13 11.84 -1.48
N GLY A 133 -14.26 11.59 -0.50
CA GLY A 133 -13.29 12.56 0.04
C GLY A 133 -12.18 13.01 -0.92
N PHE A 134 -12.17 12.51 -2.16
CA PHE A 134 -11.23 12.91 -3.20
C PHE A 134 -11.98 13.36 -4.43
N ALA A 135 -11.79 14.61 -4.84
CA ALA A 135 -12.42 15.17 -6.04
C ALA A 135 -11.86 14.58 -7.35
N SER A 136 -10.60 14.13 -7.33
CA SER A 136 -9.90 13.63 -8.52
C SER A 136 -8.74 12.69 -8.16
N SER A 137 -8.23 11.96 -9.16
CA SER A 137 -6.97 11.19 -9.00
C SER A 137 -5.78 12.07 -8.58
N GLU A 138 -5.75 13.33 -9.03
CA GLU A 138 -4.71 14.30 -8.66
C GLU A 138 -4.78 14.65 -7.16
N SER A 139 -5.99 14.82 -6.61
CA SER A 139 -6.17 15.07 -5.17
C SER A 139 -5.72 13.86 -4.33
N ARG A 140 -5.96 12.64 -4.81
CA ARG A 140 -5.48 11.42 -4.16
C ARG A 140 -3.96 11.30 -4.24
N GLU A 141 -3.36 11.67 -5.36
CA GLU A 141 -1.91 11.72 -5.50
C GLU A 141 -1.29 12.77 -4.56
N ALA A 142 -1.89 13.96 -4.46
CA ALA A 142 -1.46 15.01 -3.55
C ALA A 142 -1.46 14.55 -2.08
N PHE A 143 -2.45 13.75 -1.68
CA PHE A 143 -2.50 13.12 -0.36
C PHE A 143 -1.28 12.23 -0.07
N TYR A 144 -0.89 11.33 -0.99
CA TYR A 144 0.33 10.52 -0.78
C TYR A 144 1.62 11.34 -0.88
N ARG A 145 1.64 12.42 -1.67
CA ARG A 145 2.77 13.36 -1.72
C ARG A 145 2.95 14.09 -0.40
N ALA A 146 1.87 14.61 0.18
CA ALA A 146 1.88 15.26 1.49
C ALA A 146 2.41 14.31 2.60
N TRP A 147 2.02 13.03 2.56
CA TRP A 147 2.64 12.01 3.42
C TRP A 147 4.14 11.84 3.17
N GLY A 148 4.54 11.82 1.90
CA GLY A 148 5.93 11.66 1.47
C GLY A 148 6.86 12.81 1.83
N GLU A 149 6.34 14.00 2.12
CA GLU A 149 7.11 15.16 2.54
C GLU A 149 7.66 15.03 3.97
N VAL A 150 7.02 14.20 4.81
CA VAL A 150 7.35 14.09 6.24
C VAL A 150 8.02 12.77 6.63
N VAL A 151 7.89 11.72 5.81
CA VAL A 151 8.52 10.41 6.06
C VAL A 151 9.85 10.27 5.30
N PRO A 152 10.70 9.28 5.64
CA PRO A 152 11.93 9.05 4.90
C PRO A 152 11.69 8.88 3.39
N ALA A 153 12.39 9.64 2.56
CA ALA A 153 12.21 9.66 1.10
C ALA A 153 12.34 8.29 0.42
N SER A 154 13.06 7.35 1.05
CA SER A 154 13.17 5.97 0.56
C SER A 154 11.84 5.19 0.58
N TRP A 155 10.91 5.54 1.46
CA TRP A 155 9.60 4.90 1.58
C TRP A 155 8.66 5.33 0.46
N THR A 156 8.81 6.55 -0.02
CA THR A 156 7.98 7.14 -1.09
C THR A 156 8.67 7.17 -2.45
N SER A 157 9.81 6.50 -2.59
CA SER A 157 10.47 6.34 -3.88
C SER A 157 9.56 5.67 -4.90
N SER A 158 9.78 5.98 -6.18
CA SER A 158 9.03 5.38 -7.31
C SER A 158 9.07 3.86 -7.32
N THR A 159 10.11 3.26 -6.74
CA THR A 159 10.25 1.80 -6.63
C THR A 159 9.46 1.25 -5.44
N SER A 160 9.48 1.93 -4.30
CA SER A 160 8.76 1.53 -3.08
C SER A 160 7.24 1.64 -3.24
N LEU A 161 6.76 2.65 -3.97
CA LEU A 161 5.33 2.87 -4.25
C LEU A 161 4.87 2.25 -5.57
N SER A 162 5.75 1.55 -6.28
CA SER A 162 5.39 0.91 -7.55
C SER A 162 4.32 -0.17 -7.35
N THR A 163 3.24 -0.09 -8.12
CA THR A 163 2.18 -1.13 -8.15
C THR A 163 2.73 -2.52 -8.47
N ALA A 164 3.81 -2.62 -9.24
CA ALA A 164 4.47 -3.91 -9.53
C ALA A 164 5.13 -4.52 -8.28
N ASN A 165 5.59 -3.68 -7.36
CA ASN A 165 6.16 -4.04 -6.05
C ASN A 165 5.12 -3.89 -4.93
N GLY A 166 3.84 -4.15 -5.24
CA GLY A 166 2.72 -3.96 -4.33
C GLY A 166 2.33 -2.50 -4.15
N GLY A 167 3.31 -1.65 -3.83
CA GLY A 167 3.15 -0.23 -3.61
C GLY A 167 2.01 0.06 -2.64
N VAL A 168 1.22 1.09 -2.94
CA VAL A 168 0.02 1.44 -2.18
C VAL A 168 -1.12 0.43 -2.39
N TRP A 169 -1.21 -0.17 -3.57
CA TRP A 169 -2.36 -0.98 -4.00
C TRP A 169 -2.61 -2.23 -3.15
N ILE A 170 -1.56 -2.94 -2.75
CA ILE A 170 -1.69 -4.11 -1.87
C ILE A 170 -2.26 -3.73 -0.50
N TRP A 171 -1.92 -2.54 -0.01
CA TRP A 171 -2.40 -2.05 1.28
C TRP A 171 -3.82 -1.51 1.21
N ARG A 172 -4.22 -0.90 0.08
CA ARG A 172 -5.63 -0.60 -0.20
C ARG A 172 -6.47 -1.87 -0.22
N TYR A 173 -5.90 -2.94 -0.79
CA TYR A 173 -6.54 -4.24 -0.81
C TYR A 173 -6.73 -4.81 0.60
N GLU A 174 -5.70 -4.81 1.45
CA GLU A 174 -5.85 -5.20 2.87
C GLU A 174 -6.90 -4.34 3.59
N ALA A 175 -6.86 -3.01 3.43
CA ALA A 175 -7.81 -2.10 4.02
C ALA A 175 -9.26 -2.41 3.61
N MET A 176 -9.48 -2.71 2.33
CA MET A 176 -10.81 -3.07 1.82
C MET A 176 -11.31 -4.41 2.36
N LEU A 177 -10.42 -5.39 2.53
CA LEU A 177 -10.76 -6.66 3.16
C LEU A 177 -11.17 -6.48 4.63
N LEU A 178 -10.40 -5.71 5.40
CA LEU A 178 -10.73 -5.41 6.79
C LEU A 178 -12.04 -4.61 6.91
N MET A 179 -12.28 -3.67 5.99
CA MET A 179 -13.54 -2.91 5.91
C MET A 179 -14.73 -3.80 5.54
N LEU A 180 -14.53 -4.80 4.67
CA LEU A 180 -15.55 -5.80 4.37
C LEU A 180 -15.84 -6.70 5.58
N ALA A 181 -14.80 -7.10 6.33
CA ALA A 181 -14.95 -7.87 7.56
C ALA A 181 -15.77 -7.08 8.60
N GLU A 182 -15.42 -5.80 8.80
CA GLU A 182 -16.16 -4.86 9.65
C GLU A 182 -17.62 -4.75 9.23
N ALA A 183 -17.87 -4.50 7.94
CA ALA A 183 -19.22 -4.37 7.42
C ALA A 183 -20.05 -5.64 7.59
N ARG A 184 -19.47 -6.83 7.42
CA ARG A 184 -20.15 -8.11 7.63
C ARG A 184 -20.42 -8.36 9.12
N ALA A 185 -19.46 -8.06 10.00
CA ALA A 185 -19.59 -8.24 11.44
C ALA A 185 -20.70 -7.35 12.03
N TYR A 186 -20.83 -6.11 11.54
CA TYR A 186 -21.83 -5.14 12.03
C TYR A 186 -23.10 -5.07 11.17
N GLY A 187 -23.24 -5.89 10.14
CA GLY A 187 -24.43 -5.91 9.27
C GLY A 187 -24.62 -4.68 8.37
N LEU A 188 -23.54 -3.96 8.06
CA LEU A 188 -23.52 -2.75 7.22
C LEU A 188 -23.61 -3.10 5.73
N LYS A 189 -24.82 -3.48 5.28
CA LYS A 189 -25.07 -4.01 3.93
C LYS A 189 -24.59 -3.09 2.78
N LYS A 190 -24.74 -1.77 2.93
CA LYS A 190 -24.31 -0.80 1.90
C LYS A 190 -22.79 -0.81 1.73
N GLN A 191 -22.06 -0.74 2.83
CA GLN A 191 -20.59 -0.77 2.86
C GLN A 191 -20.06 -2.11 2.35
N ALA A 192 -20.64 -3.23 2.77
CA ALA A 192 -20.25 -4.56 2.27
C ALA A 192 -20.35 -4.65 0.74
N LYS A 193 -21.46 -4.16 0.15
CA LYS A 193 -21.65 -4.14 -1.31
C LYS A 193 -20.65 -3.25 -2.04
N GLN A 194 -20.29 -2.10 -1.46
CA GLN A 194 -19.24 -1.22 -2.01
C GLN A 194 -17.87 -1.91 -1.98
N CYS A 195 -17.54 -2.58 -0.87
CA CYS A 195 -16.30 -3.33 -0.72
C CYS A 195 -16.21 -4.49 -1.73
N ASP A 196 -17.26 -5.31 -1.85
CA ASP A 196 -17.31 -6.43 -2.80
C ASP A 196 -17.13 -5.94 -4.25
N ARG A 197 -17.72 -4.80 -4.62
CA ARG A 197 -17.54 -4.19 -5.95
C ARG A 197 -16.08 -3.80 -6.18
N TRP A 198 -15.46 -3.12 -5.23
CA TRP A 198 -14.06 -2.71 -5.34
C TRP A 198 -13.12 -3.92 -5.46
N LEU A 199 -13.34 -4.95 -4.63
CA LEU A 199 -12.57 -6.20 -4.67
C LEU A 199 -12.75 -6.95 -5.99
N PHE A 200 -13.93 -6.91 -6.61
CA PHE A 200 -14.15 -7.49 -7.93
C PHE A 200 -13.28 -6.79 -9.00
N ASP A 201 -13.14 -5.47 -8.93
CA ASP A 201 -12.33 -4.68 -9.87
C ASP A 201 -10.82 -4.94 -9.70
N VAL A 202 -10.37 -5.24 -8.48
CA VAL A 202 -8.98 -5.63 -8.20
C VAL A 202 -8.53 -6.83 -9.04
N SER A 203 -9.40 -7.82 -9.26
CA SER A 203 -9.07 -8.99 -10.11
C SER A 203 -8.55 -8.56 -11.49
N ARG A 204 -9.11 -7.49 -12.06
CA ARG A 204 -8.68 -6.96 -13.37
C ARG A 204 -7.31 -6.30 -13.29
N ILE A 205 -7.05 -5.56 -12.21
CA ILE A 205 -5.75 -4.93 -11.95
C ILE A 205 -4.68 -6.02 -11.80
N GLN A 206 -4.98 -7.09 -11.06
CA GLN A 206 -4.07 -8.22 -10.88
C GLN A 206 -3.76 -8.94 -12.19
N ALA A 207 -4.77 -9.15 -13.05
CA ALA A 207 -4.56 -9.74 -14.38
C ALA A 207 -3.60 -8.89 -15.23
N ARG A 208 -3.77 -7.56 -15.21
CA ARG A 208 -2.88 -6.61 -15.90
C ARG A 208 -1.46 -6.63 -15.32
N LEU A 209 -1.31 -6.73 -14.01
CA LEU A 209 0.00 -6.87 -13.36
C LEU A 209 0.67 -8.21 -13.71
N GLY A 210 -0.10 -9.28 -13.84
CA GLY A 210 0.37 -10.58 -14.34
C GLY A 210 0.98 -10.46 -15.74
N GLU A 211 0.29 -9.79 -16.66
CA GLU A 211 0.80 -9.50 -18.00
C GLU A 211 2.11 -8.68 -17.95
N LEU A 212 2.16 -7.64 -17.11
CA LEU A 212 3.35 -6.79 -16.95
C LEU A 212 4.56 -7.54 -16.41
N ARG A 213 4.36 -8.49 -15.48
CA ARG A 213 5.45 -9.37 -14.99
C ARG A 213 6.03 -10.21 -16.13
N THR A 214 5.19 -10.73 -17.01
CA THR A 214 5.62 -11.46 -18.22
C THR A 214 6.43 -10.56 -19.16
N VAL A 215 5.95 -9.33 -19.42
CA VAL A 215 6.67 -8.35 -20.26
C VAL A 215 8.04 -8.00 -19.64
N HIS A 216 8.11 -7.81 -18.32
CA HIS A 216 9.37 -7.55 -17.62
C HIS A 216 10.33 -8.75 -17.65
N ALA A 217 9.81 -9.97 -17.58
CA ALA A 217 10.61 -11.19 -17.75
C ALA A 217 11.20 -11.28 -19.16
N VAL A 218 10.40 -11.00 -20.20
CA VAL A 218 10.87 -10.91 -21.60
C VAL A 218 11.96 -9.85 -21.74
N ARG A 219 11.78 -8.66 -21.14
CA ARG A 219 12.80 -7.60 -21.13
C ARG A 219 14.12 -8.10 -20.54
N ARG A 220 14.08 -8.69 -19.35
CA ARG A 220 15.28 -9.22 -18.68
C ARG A 220 15.95 -10.33 -19.48
N GLY A 221 15.15 -11.25 -20.04
CA GLY A 221 15.62 -12.31 -20.91
C GLY A 221 16.34 -11.79 -22.15
N GLY A 222 15.80 -10.78 -22.82
CA GLY A 222 16.43 -10.14 -23.98
C GLY A 222 17.78 -9.49 -23.65
N VAL A 223 17.89 -8.83 -22.50
CA VAL A 223 19.17 -8.25 -22.04
C VAL A 223 20.20 -9.35 -21.75
N LEU A 224 19.81 -10.41 -21.04
CA LEU A 224 20.71 -11.53 -20.73
C LEU A 224 21.15 -12.27 -21.99
N ALA A 225 20.25 -12.48 -22.94
CA ALA A 225 20.56 -13.09 -24.23
C ALA A 225 21.56 -12.24 -25.04
N ALA A 226 21.36 -10.91 -25.06
CA ALA A 226 22.30 -9.98 -25.69
C ALA A 226 23.69 -10.03 -25.05
N LEU A 227 23.76 -10.03 -23.71
CA LEU A 227 25.02 -10.12 -22.97
C LEU A 227 25.73 -11.45 -23.22
N ALA A 228 25.01 -12.57 -23.14
CA ALA A 228 25.56 -13.90 -23.40
C ALA A 228 26.11 -14.02 -24.83
N ALA A 229 25.37 -13.53 -25.82
CA ALA A 229 25.81 -13.53 -27.21
C ALA A 229 27.05 -12.65 -27.44
N GLY A 230 27.14 -11.50 -26.75
CA GLY A 230 28.33 -10.64 -26.78
C GLY A 230 29.57 -11.27 -26.16
N ILE A 231 29.42 -12.12 -25.13
CA ILE A 231 30.52 -12.83 -24.48
C ILE A 231 30.97 -14.04 -25.30
N ILE A 232 30.04 -14.78 -25.92
CA ILE A 232 30.32 -16.03 -26.65
C ILE A 232 31.02 -15.78 -27.99
N GLY A 233 30.94 -14.57 -28.58
CA GLY A 233 31.83 -14.15 -29.66
C GLY A 233 31.24 -13.14 -30.64
N SER A 234 32.12 -12.52 -31.43
CA SER A 234 31.80 -11.49 -32.43
C SER A 234 31.88 -12.04 -33.86
N GLY A 235 30.94 -12.89 -34.23
CA GLY A 235 30.77 -13.43 -35.58
C GLY A 235 29.53 -12.85 -36.29
N PRO A 236 29.38 -13.13 -37.60
CA PRO A 236 28.35 -12.51 -38.45
C PRO A 236 26.91 -12.86 -38.05
N VAL A 237 26.70 -13.92 -37.25
CA VAL A 237 25.39 -14.32 -36.72
C VAL A 237 25.12 -13.70 -35.34
N GLN A 238 26.17 -13.44 -34.54
CA GLN A 238 26.02 -12.91 -33.19
C GLN A 238 25.63 -11.43 -33.18
N ILE A 239 26.15 -10.62 -34.11
CA ILE A 239 25.81 -9.18 -34.18
C ILE A 239 24.30 -8.96 -34.45
N PRO A 240 23.68 -9.57 -35.48
CA PRO A 240 22.23 -9.46 -35.67
C PRO A 240 21.41 -9.98 -34.49
N PHE A 241 21.85 -11.06 -33.83
CA PHE A 241 21.17 -11.62 -32.66
C PHE A 241 21.19 -10.67 -31.45
N VAL A 242 22.34 -10.03 -31.18
CA VAL A 242 22.46 -9.01 -30.12
C VAL A 242 21.55 -7.83 -30.41
N LEU A 243 21.56 -7.31 -31.64
CA LEU A 243 20.70 -6.19 -32.04
C LEU A 243 19.21 -6.53 -31.92
N ALA A 244 18.81 -7.73 -32.36
CA ALA A 244 17.42 -8.19 -32.23
C ALA A 244 17.01 -8.35 -30.75
N SER A 245 17.88 -8.92 -29.92
CA SER A 245 17.63 -9.10 -28.48
C SER A 245 17.53 -7.78 -27.73
N MET A 246 18.38 -6.81 -28.07
CA MET A 246 18.27 -5.43 -27.56
C MET A 246 17.00 -4.73 -28.05
N GLY A 247 16.62 -4.93 -29.31
CA GLY A 247 15.37 -4.41 -29.88
C GLY A 247 14.13 -4.94 -29.14
N VAL A 248 14.09 -6.24 -28.86
CA VAL A 248 13.03 -6.87 -28.05
C VAL A 248 13.03 -6.32 -26.62
N ALA A 249 14.20 -6.16 -26.00
CA ALA A 249 14.30 -5.60 -24.65
C ALA A 249 13.80 -4.14 -24.60
N LEU A 250 14.14 -3.32 -25.59
CA LEU A 250 13.69 -1.94 -25.70
C LEU A 250 12.18 -1.86 -25.92
N ALA A 251 11.64 -2.64 -26.86
CA ALA A 251 10.20 -2.71 -27.11
C ALA A 251 9.43 -3.15 -25.85
N ALA A 252 9.90 -4.19 -25.17
CA ALA A 252 9.32 -4.65 -23.91
C ALA A 252 9.40 -3.58 -22.81
N HIS A 253 10.49 -2.80 -22.75
CA HIS A 253 10.62 -1.69 -21.80
C HIS A 253 9.59 -0.58 -22.04
N LEU A 254 9.41 -0.17 -23.31
CA LEU A 254 8.44 0.86 -23.69
C LEU A 254 7.00 0.40 -23.43
N VAL A 255 6.69 -0.86 -23.74
CA VAL A 255 5.37 -1.47 -23.44
C VAL A 255 5.15 -1.50 -21.93
N HIS A 256 6.14 -1.92 -21.15
CA HIS A 256 6.05 -1.95 -19.70
C HIS A 256 5.76 -0.55 -19.14
N GLN A 257 6.54 0.47 -19.51
CA GLN A 257 6.32 1.85 -19.02
C GLN A 257 4.93 2.39 -19.37
N ARG A 258 4.45 2.18 -20.60
CA ARG A 258 3.13 2.67 -21.04
C ARG A 258 1.96 1.97 -20.34
N ARG A 259 2.14 0.70 -19.95
CA ARG A 259 1.06 -0.13 -19.40
C ARG A 259 1.06 -0.20 -17.88
N MET A 260 2.11 0.25 -17.20
CA MET A 260 2.17 0.31 -15.73
C MET A 260 1.02 1.17 -15.16
N PRO A 261 0.23 0.65 -14.22
CA PRO A 261 -0.71 1.48 -13.47
C PRO A 261 0.01 2.58 -12.69
N PRO A 262 -0.63 3.72 -12.45
CA PRO A 262 -0.08 4.73 -11.56
C PRO A 262 0.15 4.15 -10.15
N PRO A 263 1.17 4.66 -9.43
CA PRO A 263 1.49 4.21 -8.07
C PRO A 263 0.41 4.60 -7.04
N PHE A 264 -0.45 5.57 -7.37
CA PHE A 264 -1.55 6.10 -6.55
C PHE A 264 -2.88 6.01 -7.31
#